data_AF-A0A9E2KCM3-F1
#
_entry.id   AF-A0A9E2KCM3-F1
#
_cell.length_a   1.000
_cell.length_b   1.000
_cell.length_c   1.000
_cell.angle_alpha   90.00
_cell.angle_beta   90.00
_cell.angle_gamma   90.00
#
_symmetry.space_group_name_H-M   'P 1'
#
loop_
_entity.id
_entity.type
_entity.pdbx_description
1 polymer ?
#
loop_
_entity_poly.entity_id
_entity_poly.type
_entity_poly.pdbx_seq_one_letter_code
_entity_poly.pdbx_strand_id
1 'polypeptide(L)'
;MAIKRDSKVIRLNNPKGIFGVDRRVMTIAIIVAVIIGLLLAFMPNAYKISMNGEFIGAIKDKRVIEGAKDTVITQLKSLYGTEVKFEEELEIQRYRAKKKDYIDQSYLISCMRKKMDVLIGFKELLIDGESVGIIASSQDVQTLKNELKKRYYGNSDVEVEFGKKVEVKDIFAKEDDLISMDKLVQKCATTTPKSITYTVQAGDTLSGIASKYNTTIESIISANEGFTSQTVLQVGQTINANINEALLPLEIVEVHHTADTDAENVNTEA
;
A
#
# COMPACT_ATOMS: atom_id res chain seq x y z
N MET A 1 29.19 68.23 93.31
CA MET A 1 29.58 67.02 92.56
C MET A 1 28.49 66.75 91.53
N ALA A 2 28.87 66.72 90.25
CA ALA A 2 28.00 66.52 89.08
C ALA A 2 27.23 65.17 89.19
N ILE A 3 26.12 64.94 88.50
CA ILE A 3 26.11 64.52 87.09
C ILE A 3 24.70 64.72 86.51
N LYS A 4 24.64 65.48 85.41
CA LYS A 4 23.53 65.58 84.47
C LYS A 4 23.48 64.27 83.65
N ARG A 5 22.36 63.55 83.61
CA ARG A 5 22.16 62.41 82.70
C ARG A 5 21.10 62.75 81.66
N ASP A 6 21.59 63.09 80.47
CA ASP A 6 20.80 63.27 79.26
C ASP A 6 20.42 61.92 78.63
N SER A 7 19.15 61.85 78.23
CA SER A 7 18.55 61.15 77.07
C SER A 7 18.92 59.69 76.73
N LYS A 8 17.89 58.83 76.65
CA LYS A 8 17.39 58.28 75.36
C LYS A 8 16.07 57.54 75.58
N VAL A 9 14.97 58.11 75.10
CA VAL A 9 13.70 57.39 74.92
C VAL A 9 13.86 56.53 73.67
N ILE A 10 14.06 55.22 73.84
CA ILE A 10 14.01 54.27 72.73
C ILE A 10 12.53 54.05 72.39
N ARG A 11 12.05 54.67 71.32
CA ARG A 11 10.77 54.27 70.72
C ARG A 11 10.98 52.94 70.02
N LEU A 12 10.45 51.86 70.58
CA LEU A 12 10.30 50.59 69.88
C LEU A 12 9.40 50.84 68.66
N ASN A 13 10.01 50.86 67.48
CA ASN A 13 9.32 50.93 66.22
C ASN A 13 8.54 49.62 66.07
N ASN A 14 7.21 49.68 66.17
CA ASN A 14 6.34 48.57 65.87
C ASN A 14 6.61 48.16 64.41
N PRO A 15 7.01 46.91 64.09
CA PRO A 15 7.23 46.54 62.71
C PRO A 15 5.89 46.68 61.98
N LYS A 16 5.77 47.71 61.13
CA LYS A 16 4.67 47.82 60.17
C LYS A 16 4.65 46.51 59.40
N GLY A 17 3.52 45.80 59.52
CA GLY A 17 3.28 44.55 58.82
C GLY A 17 3.67 44.68 57.36
N ILE A 18 4.52 43.77 56.92
CA ILE A 18 4.90 43.60 55.53
C ILE A 18 3.61 43.21 54.79
N PHE A 19 3.28 43.95 53.73
CA PHE A 19 2.07 43.88 52.87
C PHE A 19 0.86 44.75 53.26
N GLY A 20 0.86 46.01 52.78
CA GLY A 20 -0.35 46.80 52.60
C GLY A 20 -1.11 46.41 51.33
N VAL A 21 -1.76 45.25 51.34
CA VAL A 21 -2.68 44.82 50.27
C VAL A 21 -4.11 44.99 50.79
N ASP A 22 -4.98 45.65 50.02
CA ASP A 22 -6.40 45.81 50.37
C ASP A 22 -7.02 44.44 50.66
N ARG A 23 -7.76 44.33 51.77
CA ARG A 23 -8.42 43.09 52.21
C ARG A 23 -9.34 42.53 51.12
N ARG A 24 -9.95 43.39 50.29
CA ARG A 24 -10.76 42.98 49.12
C ARG A 24 -9.90 42.34 48.04
N VAL A 25 -8.73 42.89 47.76
CA VAL A 25 -7.75 42.34 46.80
C VAL A 25 -7.24 40.99 47.30
N MET A 26 -6.98 40.85 48.60
CA MET A 26 -6.57 39.59 49.21
C MET A 26 -7.67 38.51 49.13
N THR A 27 -8.93 38.86 49.40
CA THR A 27 -10.06 37.93 49.26
C THR A 27 -10.28 37.50 47.81
N ILE A 28 -10.19 38.43 46.85
CA ILE A 28 -10.28 38.11 45.42
C ILE A 28 -9.14 37.17 45.00
N ALA A 29 -7.91 37.43 45.43
CA ALA A 29 -6.77 36.57 45.12
C ALA A 29 -6.93 35.15 45.65
N ILE A 30 -7.49 34.97 46.85
CA ILE A 30 -7.79 33.65 47.42
C ILE A 30 -8.86 32.94 46.60
N ILE A 31 -9.95 33.63 46.24
CA ILE A 31 -11.02 33.05 45.43
C ILE A 31 -10.47 32.62 44.06
N VAL A 32 -9.67 33.46 43.40
CA VAL A 32 -9.03 33.13 42.13
C VAL A 32 -8.08 31.94 42.28
N ALA A 33 -7.28 31.87 43.34
CA ALA A 33 -6.40 30.74 43.61
C ALA A 33 -7.17 29.43 43.85
N VAL A 34 -8.31 29.49 44.57
CA VAL A 34 -9.19 28.34 44.77
C VAL A 34 -9.83 27.91 43.46
N ILE A 35 -10.31 28.84 42.64
CA ILE A 35 -10.89 28.55 41.32
C ILE A 35 -9.83 27.92 40.40
N ILE A 36 -8.61 28.47 40.36
CA ILE A 36 -7.49 27.91 39.58
C ILE A 36 -7.11 26.52 40.10
N GLY A 37 -7.01 26.34 41.43
CA GLY A 37 -6.73 25.05 42.04
C GLY A 37 -7.80 24.02 41.74
N LEU A 38 -9.07 24.41 41.75
CA LEU A 38 -10.21 23.57 41.43
C LEU A 38 -10.23 23.23 39.93
N LEU A 39 -9.98 24.21 39.04
CA LEU A 39 -9.82 23.99 37.60
C LEU A 39 -8.66 23.02 37.31
N LEU A 40 -7.47 23.23 37.90
CA LEU A 40 -6.31 22.34 37.79
C LEU A 40 -6.62 20.94 38.34
N ALA A 41 -7.43 20.85 39.41
CA ALA A 41 -7.88 19.58 39.97
C ALA A 41 -8.86 18.81 39.06
N PHE A 42 -9.43 19.44 38.03
CA PHE A 42 -10.24 18.75 37.01
C PHE A 42 -9.53 18.65 35.65
N MET A 43 -8.34 19.24 35.48
CA MET A 43 -7.60 19.13 34.22
C MET A 43 -7.14 17.69 33.95
N PRO A 44 -7.14 17.28 32.66
CA PRO A 44 -6.53 16.03 32.24
C PRO A 44 -5.02 16.06 32.50
N ASN A 45 -4.49 14.95 33.01
CA ASN A 45 -3.08 14.79 33.37
C ASN A 45 -2.36 13.75 32.50
N ALA A 46 -3.09 13.08 31.59
CA ALA A 46 -2.58 12.05 30.71
C ALA A 46 -3.44 11.94 29.44
N TYR A 47 -3.06 11.00 28.58
CA TYR A 47 -3.82 10.55 27.44
C TYR A 47 -4.29 9.13 27.69
N LYS A 48 -5.61 8.92 27.64
CA LYS A 48 -6.24 7.61 27.57
C LYS A 48 -5.97 7.02 26.20
N ILE A 49 -5.58 5.76 26.19
CA ILE A 49 -5.39 4.97 24.99
C ILE A 49 -6.43 3.86 25.01
N SER A 50 -7.24 3.82 23.95
CA SER A 50 -8.13 2.71 23.66
C SER A 50 -7.76 2.06 22.33
N MET A 51 -8.03 0.76 22.22
CA MET A 51 -7.89 -0.02 20.99
C MET A 51 -9.17 -0.83 20.82
N ASN A 52 -9.82 -0.76 19.66
CA ASN A 52 -11.06 -1.48 19.35
C ASN A 52 -12.15 -1.20 20.42
N GLY A 53 -12.25 0.05 20.89
CA GLY A 53 -13.14 0.47 21.97
C GLY A 53 -12.76 0.04 23.40
N GLU A 54 -11.72 -0.78 23.59
CA GLU A 54 -11.26 -1.26 24.91
C GLU A 54 -10.23 -0.31 25.52
N PHE A 55 -10.39 0.03 26.81
CA PHE A 55 -9.40 0.83 27.53
C PHE A 55 -8.14 0.02 27.84
N ILE A 56 -7.00 0.47 27.33
CA ILE A 56 -5.70 -0.18 27.54
C ILE A 56 -4.94 0.44 28.71
N GLY A 57 -4.97 1.77 28.82
CA GLY A 57 -4.24 2.50 29.85
C GLY A 57 -4.09 3.98 29.56
N ALA A 58 -3.26 4.65 30.35
CA ALA A 58 -2.98 6.06 30.22
C ALA A 58 -1.47 6.34 30.17
N ILE A 59 -1.07 7.27 29.31
CA ILE A 59 0.32 7.73 29.17
C ILE A 59 0.36 9.25 29.30
N LYS A 60 1.32 9.78 30.08
CA LYS A 60 1.41 11.23 30.35
C LYS A 60 1.73 12.04 29.10
N ASP A 61 2.64 11.53 28.28
CA ASP A 61 3.25 12.24 27.18
C ASP A 61 2.90 11.57 25.85
N LYS A 62 2.31 12.35 24.94
CA LYS A 62 1.94 11.87 23.62
C LYS A 62 3.15 11.35 22.84
N ARG A 63 4.35 11.88 23.07
CA ARG A 63 5.59 11.43 22.42
C ARG A 63 5.92 9.96 22.69
N VAL A 64 5.56 9.45 23.86
CA VAL A 64 5.77 8.04 24.21
C VAL A 64 4.80 7.14 23.43
N ILE A 65 3.60 7.64 23.14
CA ILE A 65 2.59 6.93 22.33
C ILE A 65 3.06 6.84 20.87
N GLU A 66 3.48 7.98 20.30
CA GLU A 66 4.02 8.01 18.93
C GLU A 66 5.28 7.15 18.82
N GLY A 67 6.21 7.25 19.77
CA GLY A 67 7.42 6.41 19.76
C GLY A 67 7.12 4.91 19.89
N ALA A 68 6.06 4.53 20.61
CA ALA A 68 5.60 3.15 20.66
C ALA A 68 5.04 2.68 19.30
N LYS A 69 4.21 3.52 18.67
CA LYS A 69 3.65 3.27 17.33
C LYS A 69 4.76 3.10 16.29
N ASP A 70 5.70 4.04 16.25
CA ASP A 70 6.84 4.04 15.34
C ASP A 70 7.71 2.79 15.53
N THR A 71 7.93 2.38 16.78
CA THR A 71 8.68 1.15 17.09
C THR A 71 7.99 -0.07 16.51
N VAL A 72 6.67 -0.22 16.70
CA VAL A 72 5.92 -1.37 16.17
C VAL A 72 5.92 -1.37 14.65
N ILE A 73 5.59 -0.23 14.02
CA ILE A 73 5.58 -0.10 12.56
C ILE A 73 6.96 -0.38 11.97
N THR A 74 8.04 0.12 12.57
CA THR A 74 9.41 -0.13 12.10
C THR A 74 9.79 -1.61 12.20
N GLN A 75 9.43 -2.27 13.32
CA GLN A 75 9.69 -3.70 13.50
C GLN A 75 8.92 -4.54 12.48
N LEU A 76 7.64 -4.24 12.25
CA LEU A 76 6.80 -4.94 11.29
C LEU A 76 7.26 -4.68 9.85
N LYS A 77 7.59 -3.44 9.50
CA LYS A 77 8.20 -3.10 8.20
C LYS A 77 9.48 -3.88 7.93
N SER A 78 10.34 -4.02 8.94
CA SER A 78 11.55 -4.83 8.84
C SER A 78 11.25 -6.33 8.70
N LEU A 79 10.16 -6.81 9.31
CA LEU A 79 9.74 -8.22 9.22
C LEU A 79 9.19 -8.56 7.84
N TYR A 80 8.29 -7.71 7.30
CA TYR A 80 7.62 -7.95 6.03
C TYR A 80 8.40 -7.45 4.81
N GLY A 81 9.41 -6.58 5.01
CA GLY A 81 10.19 -6.01 3.91
C GLY A 81 9.44 -4.98 3.06
N THR A 82 8.29 -4.48 3.54
CA THR A 82 7.43 -3.51 2.85
C THR A 82 6.76 -2.58 3.86
N GLU A 83 6.15 -1.49 3.37
CA GLU A 83 5.39 -0.58 4.23
C GLU A 83 4.25 -1.31 4.93
N VAL A 84 3.94 -0.90 6.16
CA VAL A 84 2.83 -1.45 6.93
C VAL A 84 2.11 -0.33 7.67
N LYS A 85 0.83 -0.55 7.95
CA LYS A 85 0.05 0.33 8.81
C LYS A 85 -0.92 -0.49 9.65
N PHE A 86 -1.39 0.09 10.75
CA PHE A 86 -2.52 -0.49 11.44
C PHE A 86 -3.80 -0.29 10.63
N GLU A 87 -4.69 -1.28 10.67
CA GLU A 87 -6.01 -1.19 10.05
C GLU A 87 -6.84 -0.09 10.71
N GLU A 88 -6.76 0.00 12.03
CA GLU A 88 -7.41 1.02 12.84
C GLU A 88 -6.38 1.94 13.52
N GLU A 89 -6.77 3.20 13.76
CA GLU A 89 -5.96 4.12 14.53
C GLU A 89 -6.16 3.92 16.04
N LEU A 90 -5.14 4.26 16.82
CA LEU A 90 -5.26 4.34 18.26
C LEU A 90 -6.22 5.47 18.66
N GLU A 91 -7.20 5.13 19.49
CA GLU A 91 -8.08 6.14 20.08
C GLU A 91 -7.36 6.84 21.24
N ILE A 92 -6.94 8.09 21.02
CA ILE A 92 -6.20 8.87 21.99
C ILE A 92 -7.05 10.05 22.46
N GLN A 93 -7.33 10.11 23.77
CA GLN A 93 -8.17 11.17 24.36
C GLN A 93 -7.53 11.75 25.62
N ARG A 94 -7.71 13.06 25.86
CA ARG A 94 -7.30 13.69 27.12
C ARG A 94 -8.05 13.05 28.29
N TYR A 95 -7.31 12.63 29.31
CA TYR A 95 -7.86 11.83 30.40
C TYR A 95 -7.25 12.21 31.75
N ARG A 96 -8.07 12.11 32.80
CA ARG A 96 -7.62 12.26 34.19
C ARG A 96 -7.31 10.87 34.77
N ALA A 97 -6.08 10.44 34.54
CA ALA A 97 -5.57 9.14 34.98
C ALA A 97 -5.33 9.07 36.48
N LYS A 98 -5.73 7.94 37.07
CA LYS A 98 -5.34 7.49 38.40
C LYS A 98 -3.98 6.79 38.34
N LYS A 99 -3.31 6.63 39.49
CA LYS A 99 -1.99 5.97 39.56
C LYS A 99 -1.98 4.58 38.89
N LYS A 100 -3.06 3.81 39.06
CA LYS A 100 -3.22 2.45 38.50
C LYS A 100 -3.48 2.42 36.99
N ASP A 101 -3.86 3.54 36.40
CA ASP A 101 -4.21 3.62 34.98
C ASP A 101 -2.96 3.76 34.10
N TYR A 102 -1.82 4.17 34.70
CA TYR A 102 -0.60 4.42 33.96
C TYR A 102 0.04 3.12 33.48
N ILE A 103 0.37 3.11 32.18
CA ILE A 103 1.14 2.06 31.52
C ILE A 103 2.46 2.62 31.02
N ASP A 104 3.42 1.74 30.77
CA ASP A 104 4.68 2.09 30.11
C ASP A 104 4.62 1.84 28.59
N GLN A 105 5.67 2.29 27.90
CA GLN A 105 5.81 2.14 26.46
C GLN A 105 5.86 0.66 26.03
N SER A 106 6.54 -0.17 26.80
CA SER A 106 6.75 -1.59 26.50
C SER A 106 5.44 -2.38 26.53
N TYR A 107 4.59 -2.10 27.52
CA TYR A 107 3.25 -2.66 27.62
C TYR A 107 2.38 -2.22 26.44
N LEU A 108 2.41 -0.93 26.09
CA LEU A 108 1.69 -0.41 24.94
C LEU A 108 2.12 -1.10 23.64
N ILE A 109 3.43 -1.25 23.40
CA ILE A 109 4.00 -2.00 22.26
C ILE A 109 3.47 -3.45 22.25
N SER A 110 3.45 -4.12 23.40
CA SER A 110 2.93 -5.49 23.52
C SER A 110 1.45 -5.57 23.18
N CYS A 111 0.63 -4.61 23.62
CA CYS A 111 -0.78 -4.54 23.30
C CYS A 111 -1.02 -4.32 21.81
N MET A 112 -0.33 -3.35 21.19
CA MET A 112 -0.46 -3.08 19.75
C MET A 112 -0.15 -4.34 18.93
N ARG A 113 0.96 -5.02 19.23
CA ARG A 113 1.36 -6.25 18.53
C ARG A 113 0.38 -7.41 18.64
N LYS A 114 -0.44 -7.45 19.70
CA LYS A 114 -1.34 -8.57 19.99
C LYS A 114 -2.79 -8.31 19.57
N LYS A 115 -3.21 -7.04 19.59
CA LYS A 115 -4.61 -6.65 19.47
C LYS A 115 -4.94 -5.85 18.21
N MET A 116 -3.93 -5.23 17.58
CA MET A 116 -4.18 -4.42 16.39
C MET A 116 -3.96 -5.23 15.12
N ASP A 117 -4.95 -5.18 14.24
CA ASP A 117 -4.82 -5.70 12.90
C ASP A 117 -3.90 -4.79 12.07
N VAL A 118 -3.11 -5.43 11.21
CA VAL A 118 -2.07 -4.79 10.39
C VAL A 118 -2.41 -5.01 8.93
N LEU A 119 -2.30 -3.94 8.15
CA LEU A 119 -2.35 -3.98 6.70
C LEU A 119 -0.93 -3.83 6.16
N ILE A 120 -0.60 -4.69 5.19
CA ILE A 120 0.72 -4.80 4.57
C ILE A 120 0.67 -4.16 3.19
N GLY A 121 1.73 -3.43 2.83
CA GLY A 121 1.91 -2.82 1.52
C GLY A 121 2.17 -3.88 0.47
N PHE A 122 1.16 -4.15 -0.35
CA PHE A 122 1.18 -5.06 -1.48
C PHE A 122 0.90 -4.30 -2.78
N LYS A 123 0.70 -5.06 -3.85
CA LYS A 123 0.44 -4.55 -5.18
C LYS A 123 -0.90 -5.06 -5.68
N GLU A 124 -1.76 -4.19 -6.20
CA GLU A 124 -2.93 -4.59 -6.98
C GLU A 124 -2.53 -4.68 -8.45
N LEU A 125 -2.82 -5.81 -9.10
CA LEU A 125 -2.63 -6.02 -10.53
C LEU A 125 -3.92 -5.65 -11.27
N LEU A 126 -3.78 -4.78 -12.27
CA LEU A 126 -4.87 -4.37 -13.13
C LEU A 126 -4.56 -4.71 -14.60
N ILE A 127 -5.58 -5.17 -15.32
CA ILE A 127 -5.52 -5.42 -16.76
C ILE A 127 -6.57 -4.53 -17.42
N ASP A 128 -6.13 -3.67 -18.34
CA ASP A 128 -6.98 -2.64 -18.97
C ASP A 128 -7.78 -1.81 -17.96
N GLY A 129 -7.23 -1.62 -16.75
CA GLY A 129 -7.83 -0.87 -15.65
C GLY A 129 -8.73 -1.68 -14.71
N GLU A 130 -8.99 -2.96 -14.98
CA GLU A 130 -9.79 -3.84 -14.12
C GLU A 130 -8.91 -4.65 -13.15
N SER A 131 -9.30 -4.70 -11.87
CA SER A 131 -8.56 -5.45 -10.84
C SER A 131 -8.68 -6.95 -11.04
N VAL A 132 -7.53 -7.61 -11.20
CA VAL A 132 -7.45 -9.08 -11.32
C VAL A 132 -7.00 -9.77 -10.03
N GLY A 133 -6.31 -9.08 -9.14
CA GLY A 133 -5.96 -9.60 -7.82
C GLY A 133 -4.82 -8.83 -7.15
N ILE A 134 -4.59 -9.15 -5.87
CA ILE A 134 -3.50 -8.56 -5.08
C ILE A 134 -2.31 -9.53 -5.10
N ILE A 135 -1.16 -9.03 -5.54
CA ILE A 135 0.12 -9.74 -5.61
C ILE A 135 1.10 -9.16 -4.60
N ALA A 136 2.09 -9.95 -4.19
CA ALA A 136 3.02 -9.55 -3.15
C ALA A 136 3.95 -8.43 -3.63
N SER A 137 4.39 -8.50 -4.89
CA SER A 137 5.34 -7.53 -5.43
C SER A 137 5.22 -7.34 -6.94
N SER A 138 5.82 -6.27 -7.47
CA SER A 138 5.91 -6.06 -8.91
C SER A 138 6.72 -7.15 -9.64
N GLN A 139 7.55 -7.93 -8.93
CA GLN A 139 8.27 -9.05 -9.51
C GLN A 139 7.32 -10.19 -9.92
N ASP A 140 6.18 -10.32 -9.23
CA ASP A 140 5.18 -11.35 -9.53
C ASP A 140 4.58 -11.19 -10.93
N VAL A 141 4.63 -9.97 -11.49
CA VAL A 141 4.21 -9.72 -12.88
C VAL A 141 5.11 -10.44 -13.88
N GLN A 142 6.42 -10.48 -13.63
CA GLN A 142 7.36 -11.21 -14.48
C GLN A 142 7.19 -12.72 -14.32
N THR A 143 6.96 -13.19 -13.09
CA THR A 143 6.62 -14.59 -12.83
C THR A 143 5.33 -14.99 -13.56
N LEU A 144 4.28 -14.15 -13.49
CA LEU A 144 3.04 -14.34 -14.22
C LEU A 144 3.27 -14.41 -15.73
N LYS A 145 4.08 -13.51 -16.30
CA LYS A 145 4.43 -13.53 -17.73
C LYS A 145 5.07 -14.85 -18.13
N ASN A 146 6.02 -15.34 -17.33
CA ASN A 146 6.73 -16.59 -17.59
C ASN A 146 5.81 -17.81 -17.49
N GLU A 147 4.94 -17.87 -16.49
CA GLU A 147 3.97 -18.97 -16.35
C GLU A 147 2.93 -18.97 -17.47
N LEU A 148 2.45 -17.79 -17.90
CA LEU A 148 1.57 -17.66 -19.06
C LEU A 148 2.29 -18.04 -20.36
N LYS A 149 3.55 -17.63 -20.55
CA LYS A 149 4.37 -18.03 -21.71
C LYS A 149 4.46 -19.55 -21.78
N LYS A 150 4.82 -20.19 -20.67
CA LYS A 150 4.90 -21.65 -20.57
C LYS A 150 3.55 -22.31 -20.86
N ARG A 151 2.45 -21.72 -20.39
CA ARG A 151 1.10 -22.23 -20.63
C ARG A 151 0.69 -22.14 -22.10
N TYR A 152 0.99 -21.03 -22.77
CA TYR A 152 0.54 -20.78 -24.15
C TYR A 152 1.48 -21.36 -25.21
N TYR A 153 2.78 -21.34 -24.97
CA TYR A 153 3.80 -21.70 -25.95
C TYR A 153 4.68 -22.89 -25.51
N GLY A 154 4.45 -23.46 -24.33
CA GLY A 154 5.23 -24.57 -23.81
C GLY A 154 6.69 -24.18 -23.57
N ASN A 155 7.62 -24.98 -24.09
CA ASN A 155 9.06 -24.74 -24.00
C ASN A 155 9.61 -23.95 -25.20
N SER A 156 8.75 -23.29 -25.99
CA SER A 156 9.19 -22.51 -27.14
C SER A 156 10.07 -21.33 -26.72
N ASP A 157 11.17 -21.14 -27.44
CA ASP A 157 12.09 -20.01 -27.25
C ASP A 157 11.58 -18.76 -27.97
N VAL A 158 10.44 -18.24 -27.51
CA VAL A 158 9.82 -17.03 -28.05
C VAL A 158 9.87 -15.92 -27.01
N GLU A 159 10.27 -14.73 -27.42
CA GLU A 159 10.11 -13.55 -26.58
C GLU A 159 8.66 -13.06 -26.65
N VAL A 160 8.10 -12.65 -25.51
CA VAL A 160 6.68 -12.29 -25.40
C VAL A 160 6.47 -11.07 -24.53
N GLU A 161 5.45 -10.31 -24.90
CA GLU A 161 4.91 -9.21 -24.11
C GLU A 161 3.43 -9.39 -23.84
N PHE A 162 2.89 -8.65 -22.87
CA PHE A 162 1.46 -8.64 -22.61
C PHE A 162 0.71 -7.95 -23.76
N GLY A 163 -0.26 -8.63 -24.36
CA GLY A 163 -1.12 -8.05 -25.40
C GLY A 163 -2.21 -7.10 -24.87
N LYS A 164 -2.26 -6.90 -23.56
CA LYS A 164 -3.15 -5.94 -22.88
C LYS A 164 -2.38 -5.10 -21.89
N LYS A 165 -2.93 -3.93 -21.55
CA LYS A 165 -2.26 -2.99 -20.65
C LYS A 165 -2.24 -3.57 -19.23
N VAL A 166 -1.05 -3.86 -18.73
CA VAL A 166 -0.85 -4.30 -17.34
C VAL A 166 -0.38 -3.12 -16.49
N GLU A 167 -1.10 -2.86 -15.41
CA GLU A 167 -0.77 -1.82 -14.43
C GLU A 167 -0.67 -2.42 -13.03
N VAL A 168 0.20 -1.85 -12.21
CA VAL A 168 0.39 -2.26 -10.83
C VAL A 168 0.26 -1.05 -9.92
N LYS A 169 -0.62 -1.12 -8.92
CA LYS A 169 -0.85 -0.04 -7.96
C LYS A 169 -0.49 -0.48 -6.55
N ASP A 170 0.04 0.44 -5.76
CA ASP A 170 0.25 0.21 -4.33
C ASP A 170 -1.08 0.10 -3.59
N ILE A 171 -1.20 -0.91 -2.73
CA ILE A 171 -2.39 -1.11 -1.89
C ILE A 171 -1.96 -1.64 -0.51
N PHE A 172 -2.74 -1.33 0.51
CA PHE A 172 -2.61 -1.94 1.83
C PHE A 172 -3.71 -2.98 2.02
N ALA A 173 -3.35 -4.24 2.22
CA ALA A 173 -4.29 -5.35 2.37
C ALA A 173 -3.79 -6.38 3.40
N LYS A 174 -4.62 -7.37 3.73
CA LYS A 174 -4.21 -8.51 4.58
C LYS A 174 -3.50 -9.56 3.73
N GLU A 175 -2.67 -10.38 4.37
CA GLU A 175 -1.95 -11.45 3.65
C GLU A 175 -2.92 -12.47 3.01
N ASP A 176 -4.04 -12.74 3.68
CA ASP A 176 -5.10 -13.63 3.18
C ASP A 176 -5.80 -13.09 1.90
N ASP A 177 -5.63 -11.81 1.58
CA ASP A 177 -6.18 -11.21 0.36
C ASP A 177 -5.30 -11.47 -0.88
N LEU A 178 -4.08 -12.01 -0.69
CA LEU A 178 -3.17 -12.32 -1.78
C LEU A 178 -3.74 -13.44 -2.66
N ILE A 179 -3.72 -13.22 -3.98
CA ILE A 179 -4.03 -14.27 -4.93
C ILE A 179 -2.80 -15.17 -5.10
N SER A 180 -3.00 -16.49 -5.02
CA SER A 180 -1.92 -17.42 -5.33
C SER A 180 -1.53 -17.33 -6.81
N MET A 181 -0.25 -17.56 -7.13
CA MET A 181 0.25 -17.50 -8.50
C MET A 181 -0.55 -18.45 -9.43
N ASP A 182 -0.85 -19.67 -8.99
CA ASP A 182 -1.63 -20.63 -9.78
C ASP A 182 -3.04 -20.10 -10.09
N LYS A 183 -3.73 -19.53 -9.11
CA LYS A 183 -5.08 -18.97 -9.29
C LYS A 183 -5.03 -17.73 -10.18
N LEU A 184 -3.97 -16.93 -10.09
CA LEU A 184 -3.76 -15.77 -10.93
C LEU A 184 -3.52 -16.17 -12.39
N VAL A 185 -2.67 -17.16 -12.64
CA VAL A 185 -2.43 -17.72 -13.97
C VAL A 185 -3.72 -18.29 -14.56
N GLN A 186 -4.49 -19.05 -13.76
CA GLN A 186 -5.80 -19.56 -14.19
C GLN A 186 -6.76 -18.44 -14.57
N LYS A 187 -6.87 -17.40 -13.73
CA LYS A 187 -7.73 -16.24 -13.97
C LYS A 187 -7.30 -15.46 -15.22
N CYS A 188 -6.01 -15.24 -15.41
CA CYS A 188 -5.48 -14.52 -16.58
C CYS A 188 -5.60 -15.34 -17.88
N ALA A 189 -5.61 -16.67 -17.76
CA ALA A 189 -5.78 -17.58 -18.89
C ALA A 189 -7.24 -17.97 -19.18
N THR A 190 -8.22 -17.45 -18.44
CA THR A 190 -9.62 -17.64 -18.82
C THR A 190 -9.86 -16.96 -20.15
N THR A 191 -10.57 -17.64 -21.04
CA THR A 191 -10.86 -17.12 -22.36
C THR A 191 -12.33 -16.73 -22.47
N THR A 192 -12.58 -15.70 -23.28
CA THR A 192 -13.93 -15.31 -23.67
C THR A 192 -14.04 -15.32 -25.19
N PRO A 193 -15.15 -15.81 -25.76
CA PRO A 193 -15.38 -15.74 -27.20
C PRO A 193 -15.42 -14.28 -27.66
N LYS A 194 -14.66 -13.97 -28.71
CA LYS A 194 -14.60 -12.64 -29.32
C LYS A 194 -14.60 -12.79 -30.84
N SER A 195 -15.45 -12.03 -31.51
CA SER A 195 -15.39 -11.91 -32.97
C SER A 195 -14.47 -10.75 -33.33
N ILE A 196 -13.48 -11.03 -34.16
CA ILE A 196 -12.58 -10.02 -34.71
C ILE A 196 -12.73 -9.95 -36.22
N THR A 197 -12.37 -8.80 -36.76
CA THR A 197 -12.30 -8.57 -38.20
C THR A 197 -10.84 -8.35 -38.57
N TYR A 198 -10.34 -9.12 -39.54
CA TYR A 198 -8.96 -9.11 -39.98
C TYR A 198 -8.87 -8.74 -41.46
N THR A 199 -7.91 -7.87 -41.81
CA THR A 199 -7.62 -7.54 -43.21
C THR A 199 -6.41 -8.35 -43.65
N VAL A 200 -6.63 -9.22 -44.63
CA VAL A 200 -5.62 -10.13 -45.18
C VAL A 200 -4.42 -9.35 -45.71
N GLN A 201 -3.24 -9.78 -45.30
CA GLN A 201 -1.94 -9.26 -45.75
C GLN A 201 -1.28 -10.21 -46.75
N ALA A 202 -0.25 -9.71 -47.44
CA ALA A 202 0.50 -10.53 -48.39
C ALA A 202 1.17 -11.72 -47.68
N GLY A 203 0.92 -12.92 -48.18
CA GLY A 203 1.47 -14.17 -47.61
C GLY A 203 0.57 -14.84 -46.56
N ASP A 204 -0.56 -14.23 -46.19
CA ASP A 204 -1.50 -14.85 -45.25
C ASP A 204 -2.18 -16.09 -45.84
N THR A 205 -2.40 -17.07 -44.95
CA THR A 205 -3.19 -18.27 -45.22
C THR A 205 -4.24 -18.43 -44.13
N LEU A 206 -5.33 -19.15 -44.40
CA LEU A 206 -6.33 -19.48 -43.38
C LEU A 206 -5.68 -20.16 -42.17
N SER A 207 -4.74 -21.08 -42.41
CA SER A 207 -3.96 -21.74 -41.37
C SER A 207 -3.08 -20.77 -40.58
N GLY A 208 -2.36 -19.87 -41.25
CA GLY A 208 -1.51 -18.88 -40.59
C GLY A 208 -2.30 -17.93 -39.71
N ILE A 209 -3.46 -17.45 -40.21
CA ILE A 209 -4.37 -16.59 -39.44
C ILE A 209 -4.97 -17.36 -38.26
N ALA A 210 -5.41 -18.60 -38.48
CA ALA A 210 -5.94 -19.46 -37.41
C ALA A 210 -4.91 -19.66 -36.30
N SER A 211 -3.66 -19.98 -36.65
CA SER A 211 -2.56 -20.12 -35.69
C SER A 211 -2.25 -18.81 -34.97
N LYS A 212 -2.20 -17.68 -35.68
CA LYS A 212 -1.92 -16.35 -35.11
C LYS A 212 -2.93 -15.96 -34.03
N TYR A 213 -4.21 -16.25 -34.27
CA TYR A 213 -5.30 -15.89 -33.35
C TYR A 213 -5.74 -17.01 -32.44
N ASN A 214 -4.97 -18.11 -32.38
CA ASN A 214 -5.29 -19.31 -31.59
C ASN A 214 -6.75 -19.76 -31.79
N THR A 215 -7.18 -19.82 -33.04
CA THR A 215 -8.50 -20.29 -33.47
C THR A 215 -8.34 -21.43 -34.49
N THR A 216 -9.44 -21.95 -35.03
CA THR A 216 -9.41 -23.02 -36.03
C THR A 216 -9.81 -22.49 -37.40
N ILE A 217 -9.36 -23.19 -38.45
CA ILE A 217 -9.75 -22.89 -39.83
C ILE A 217 -11.28 -23.00 -39.96
N GLU A 218 -11.91 -23.97 -39.31
CA GLU A 218 -13.37 -24.16 -39.30
C GLU A 218 -14.10 -22.98 -38.64
N SER A 219 -13.53 -22.41 -37.57
CA SER A 219 -14.08 -21.21 -36.92
C SER A 219 -14.07 -20.01 -37.88
N ILE A 220 -12.97 -19.83 -38.63
CA ILE A 220 -12.87 -18.78 -39.65
C ILE A 220 -13.86 -19.05 -40.80
N ILE A 221 -13.93 -20.28 -41.31
CA ILE A 221 -14.86 -20.63 -42.39
C ILE A 221 -16.31 -20.37 -41.97
N SER A 222 -16.71 -20.83 -40.78
CA SER A 222 -18.07 -20.65 -40.29
C SER A 222 -18.45 -19.19 -40.02
N ALA A 223 -17.47 -18.32 -39.77
CA ALA A 223 -17.67 -16.88 -39.58
C ALA A 223 -17.77 -16.08 -40.91
N ASN A 224 -17.48 -16.69 -42.06
CA ASN A 224 -17.46 -16.01 -43.36
C ASN A 224 -18.28 -16.78 -44.40
N GLU A 225 -19.33 -16.15 -44.91
CA GLU A 225 -20.20 -16.76 -45.91
C GLU A 225 -19.42 -17.10 -47.20
N GLY A 226 -19.64 -18.31 -47.73
CA GLY A 226 -18.98 -18.80 -48.95
C GLY A 226 -17.54 -19.28 -48.76
N PHE A 227 -16.99 -19.24 -47.55
CA PHE A 227 -15.66 -19.78 -47.29
C PHE A 227 -15.68 -21.31 -47.24
N THR A 228 -14.55 -21.92 -47.63
CA THR A 228 -14.29 -23.36 -47.58
C THR A 228 -12.82 -23.57 -47.20
N SER A 229 -12.41 -24.81 -46.95
CA SER A 229 -11.00 -25.16 -46.70
C SER A 229 -10.08 -24.88 -47.89
N GLN A 230 -10.64 -24.64 -49.08
CA GLN A 230 -9.91 -24.32 -50.31
C GLN A 230 -9.95 -22.83 -50.66
N THR A 231 -10.57 -21.99 -49.83
CA THR A 231 -10.69 -20.55 -50.10
C THR A 231 -9.30 -19.90 -50.15
N VAL A 232 -9.00 -19.28 -51.28
CA VAL A 232 -7.79 -18.46 -51.47
C VAL A 232 -8.07 -17.05 -50.99
N LEU A 233 -7.25 -16.57 -50.06
CA LEU A 233 -7.37 -15.22 -49.50
C LEU A 233 -6.80 -14.19 -50.47
N GLN A 234 -7.49 -13.05 -50.60
CA GLN A 234 -7.03 -11.91 -51.40
C GLN A 234 -6.45 -10.83 -50.48
N VAL A 235 -5.31 -10.24 -50.84
CA VAL A 235 -4.72 -9.14 -50.06
C VAL A 235 -5.71 -7.97 -49.99
N GLY A 236 -5.91 -7.42 -48.80
CA GLY A 236 -6.90 -6.38 -48.53
C GLY A 236 -8.32 -6.90 -48.28
N GLN A 237 -8.57 -8.21 -48.43
CA GLN A 237 -9.85 -8.82 -48.09
C GLN A 237 -10.08 -8.76 -46.58
N THR A 238 -11.28 -8.37 -46.19
CA THR A 238 -11.71 -8.41 -44.80
C THR A 238 -12.38 -9.74 -44.49
N ILE A 239 -11.95 -10.40 -43.41
CA ILE A 239 -12.52 -11.67 -42.93
C ILE A 239 -12.86 -11.58 -41.45
N ASN A 240 -13.85 -12.34 -41.02
CA ASN A 240 -14.20 -12.50 -39.61
C ASN A 240 -13.54 -13.74 -39.00
N ALA A 241 -13.14 -13.67 -37.74
CA ALA A 241 -12.68 -14.83 -37.00
C ALA A 241 -13.28 -14.82 -35.59
N ASN A 242 -13.83 -15.95 -35.17
CA ASN A 242 -14.22 -16.14 -33.77
C ASN A 242 -13.01 -16.73 -33.03
N ILE A 243 -12.52 -15.98 -32.05
CA ILE A 243 -11.34 -16.30 -31.26
C ILE A 243 -11.75 -16.50 -29.80
N ASN A 244 -10.93 -17.24 -29.06
CA ASN A 244 -11.05 -17.34 -27.61
C ASN A 244 -9.94 -16.48 -27.01
N GLU A 245 -10.25 -15.20 -26.78
CA GLU A 245 -9.26 -14.25 -26.27
C GLU A 245 -9.10 -14.47 -24.76
N ALA A 246 -7.86 -14.70 -24.33
CA ALA A 246 -7.53 -14.78 -22.92
C ALA A 246 -7.75 -13.43 -22.22
N LEU A 247 -8.05 -13.45 -20.92
CA LEU A 247 -8.10 -12.23 -20.12
C LEU A 247 -6.80 -11.45 -20.24
N LEU A 248 -5.65 -12.15 -20.21
CA LEU A 248 -4.33 -11.60 -20.47
C LEU A 248 -3.62 -12.36 -21.61
N PRO A 249 -3.80 -11.96 -22.87
CA PRO A 249 -3.08 -12.57 -23.98
C PRO A 249 -1.59 -12.18 -23.94
N LEU A 250 -0.76 -13.01 -24.57
CA LEU A 250 0.64 -12.70 -24.84
C LEU A 250 0.83 -12.51 -26.34
N GLU A 251 1.68 -11.56 -26.71
CA GLU A 251 2.08 -11.28 -28.08
C GLU A 251 3.56 -11.61 -28.24
N ILE A 252 3.90 -12.30 -29.33
CA ILE A 252 5.30 -12.63 -29.64
C ILE A 252 5.99 -11.36 -30.10
N VAL A 253 7.14 -11.05 -29.51
CA VAL A 253 8.03 -10.00 -29.98
C VAL A 253 8.85 -10.60 -31.14
N GLU A 254 8.64 -10.12 -32.36
CA GLU A 254 9.43 -10.57 -33.51
C GLU A 254 10.89 -10.17 -33.33
N VAL A 255 11.74 -11.12 -32.97
CA VAL A 255 13.19 -10.93 -32.94
C VAL A 255 13.67 -10.86 -34.39
N HIS A 256 13.96 -9.65 -34.87
CA HIS A 256 14.75 -9.50 -36.09
C HIS A 256 16.14 -10.07 -35.80
N HIS A 257 16.36 -11.35 -36.11
CA HIS A 257 17.71 -11.84 -36.31
C HIS A 257 18.31 -11.06 -37.47
N THR A 258 19.08 -10.00 -37.16
CA THR A 258 20.10 -9.53 -38.08
C THR A 258 21.07 -10.69 -38.23
N ALA A 259 20.89 -11.45 -39.31
CA ALA A 259 21.92 -12.36 -39.77
C ALA A 259 23.13 -11.50 -40.14
N ASP A 260 24.05 -11.34 -39.18
CA ASP A 260 25.41 -10.92 -39.50
C ASP A 260 25.94 -11.97 -40.46
N THR A 261 25.98 -11.53 -41.71
CA THR A 261 26.48 -12.27 -42.83
C THR A 261 27.99 -12.15 -42.73
N ASP A 262 28.62 -12.98 -41.90
CA ASP A 262 30.05 -13.23 -42.02
C ASP A 262 30.27 -14.03 -43.31
N ALA A 263 30.20 -13.32 -44.43
CA ALA A 263 30.75 -13.74 -45.70
C ALA A 263 32.28 -13.65 -45.57
N GLU A 264 32.88 -14.61 -44.89
CA GLU A 264 34.31 -14.89 -45.01
C GLU A 264 34.53 -15.67 -46.32
N ASN A 265 34.37 -14.94 -47.44
CA ASN A 265 34.81 -15.39 -48.75
C ASN A 265 36.22 -14.84 -48.97
N VAL A 266 37.22 -15.60 -48.55
CA VAL A 266 38.59 -15.44 -49.07
C VAL A 266 38.93 -16.74 -49.78
N ASN A 267 38.65 -16.76 -51.07
CA ASN A 267 39.36 -17.66 -51.98
C ASN A 267 40.00 -16.83 -53.10
N THR A 268 41.32 -17.04 -53.22
CA THR A 268 42.19 -16.88 -54.40
C THR A 268 42.40 -15.50 -55.03
N GLU A 269 43.65 -15.04 -55.04
CA GLU A 269 44.43 -14.89 -56.29
C GLU A 269 45.94 -14.62 -56.02
N ALA A 270 46.76 -15.27 -56.86
CA ALA A 270 48.21 -15.08 -57.16
C ALA A 270 49.28 -15.59 -56.18
#